data_AF-A0A538PK36-F1
#
_entry.id   AF-A0A538PK36-F1
#
_cell.length_a   1.000
_cell.length_b   1.000
_cell.length_c   1.000
_cell.angle_alpha   90.00
_cell.angle_beta   90.00
_cell.angle_gamma   90.00
#
_symmetry.space_group_name_H-M   'P 1'
#
loop_
_entity.id
_entity.type
_entity.pdbx_description
1 polymer ?
#
loop_
_entity_poly.entity_id
_entity_poly.type
_entity_poly.pdbx_seq_one_letter_code
_entity_poly.pdbx_strand_id
1 'polypeptide(L)'
;QSLFLLVSHAPARVLPTIQSRCRKLPLRPLAVDDVIRAAARAANIAIDDPALAEAAEAAEGSVARALTLLGGDALKIHQRTAALLATLPRVDPRELHALGDALGGSDRVALASFIDSVDRWVSERLRADDANANANLPHLARLAEVWEKINRAARDTAEYNLERKPLVFSVFGLLAEATR
;
A
#
# COMPACT_ATOMS: atom_id res chain seq x y z
N GLN A 1 17.34 13.30 -33.39
CA GLN A 1 16.49 13.96 -32.38
C GLN A 1 16.24 12.93 -31.28
N SER A 2 16.39 13.31 -30.01
CA SER A 2 16.32 12.33 -28.90
C SER A 2 15.26 12.78 -27.87
N LEU A 3 14.52 11.82 -27.34
CA LEU A 3 13.54 12.00 -26.27
C LEU A 3 13.95 11.15 -25.07
N PHE A 4 13.98 11.74 -23.88
CA PHE A 4 14.22 11.03 -22.63
C PHE A 4 12.92 10.96 -21.81
N LEU A 5 12.55 9.76 -21.36
CA LEU A 5 11.44 9.53 -20.46
C LEU A 5 12.00 9.00 -19.13
N LEU A 6 11.82 9.77 -18.06
CA LEU A 6 12.23 9.39 -16.71
C LEU A 6 10.99 9.15 -15.86
N VAL A 7 10.90 7.96 -15.24
CA VAL A 7 9.79 7.56 -14.37
C VAL A 7 10.32 7.41 -12.95
N SER A 8 9.67 8.05 -11.98
CA SER A 8 10.03 7.97 -10.56
C SER A 8 8.79 8.00 -9.68
N HIS A 9 8.73 7.08 -8.71
CA HIS A 9 7.69 7.04 -7.67
C HIS A 9 8.01 7.96 -6.48
N ALA A 10 9.24 8.46 -6.39
CA ALA A 10 9.72 9.35 -5.32
C ALA A 10 10.54 10.50 -5.92
N PRO A 11 9.90 11.45 -6.64
CA PRO A 11 10.60 12.51 -7.34
C PRO A 11 11.47 13.38 -6.42
N ALA A 12 11.11 13.52 -5.14
CA ALA A 12 11.90 14.23 -4.14
C ALA A 12 13.30 13.62 -3.89
N ARG A 13 13.49 12.33 -4.18
CA ARG A 13 14.80 11.63 -4.07
C ARG A 13 15.68 11.81 -5.32
N VAL A 14 15.15 12.42 -6.37
CA VAL A 14 15.90 12.71 -7.61
C VAL A 14 16.69 14.00 -7.44
N LEU A 15 17.94 14.02 -7.91
CA LEU A 15 18.81 15.20 -7.81
C LEU A 15 18.11 16.46 -8.37
N PRO A 16 18.18 17.61 -7.66
CA PRO A 16 17.54 18.85 -8.10
C PRO A 16 17.93 19.28 -9.52
N THR A 17 19.17 18.98 -9.93
CA THR A 17 19.73 19.31 -11.26
C THR A 17 19.12 18.50 -12.40
N ILE A 18 18.61 17.30 -12.12
CA ILE A 18 17.84 16.51 -13.08
C ILE A 18 16.41 17.06 -13.13
N GLN A 19 15.81 17.29 -11.95
CA GLN A 19 14.43 17.78 -11.87
C GLN A 19 14.22 19.12 -12.59
N SER A 20 15.19 20.04 -12.53
CA SER A 20 15.10 21.36 -13.18
C SER A 20 15.18 21.29 -14.71
N ARG A 21 15.68 20.19 -15.27
CA ARG A 21 15.83 19.97 -16.71
C ARG A 21 14.73 19.10 -17.31
N CYS A 22 13.81 18.58 -16.50
CA CYS A 22 12.72 17.72 -16.93
C CYS A 22 11.37 18.43 -16.82
N ARG A 23 10.53 18.28 -17.84
CA ARG A 23 9.11 18.63 -17.73
C ARG A 23 8.42 17.62 -16.80
N LYS A 24 7.82 18.11 -15.72
CA LYS A 24 7.07 17.27 -14.78
C LYS A 24 5.69 16.96 -15.35
N LEU A 25 5.37 15.67 -15.44
CA LEU A 25 4.05 15.18 -15.82
C LEU A 25 3.53 14.30 -14.66
N PRO A 26 2.70 14.83 -13.75
CA PRO A 26 2.16 14.04 -12.66
C PRO A 26 1.19 12.99 -13.21
N LEU A 27 1.44 11.72 -12.91
CA LEU A 27 0.53 10.62 -13.22
C LEU A 27 -0.50 10.55 -12.09
N ARG A 28 -1.72 10.99 -12.39
CA ARG A 28 -2.83 10.93 -11.44
C ARG A 28 -3.42 9.51 -11.43
N PRO A 29 -4.00 9.07 -10.30
CA PRO A 29 -4.77 7.84 -10.26
C PRO A 29 -5.85 7.83 -11.35
N LEU A 30 -6.05 6.68 -11.99
CA LEU A 30 -7.14 6.49 -12.94
C LEU A 30 -8.49 6.45 -12.22
N ALA A 31 -9.57 6.83 -12.92
CA ALA A 31 -10.92 6.54 -12.45
C ALA A 31 -11.14 5.02 -12.42
N VAL A 32 -12.04 4.54 -11.55
CA VAL A 32 -12.34 3.10 -11.41
C VAL A 32 -12.74 2.50 -12.76
N ASP A 33 -13.59 3.17 -13.54
CA ASP A 33 -13.99 2.72 -14.88
C ASP A 33 -12.81 2.56 -15.86
N ASP A 34 -11.80 3.43 -15.77
CA ASP A 34 -10.58 3.32 -16.57
C ASP A 34 -9.73 2.13 -16.13
N VAL A 35 -9.65 1.87 -14.82
CA VAL A 35 -8.98 0.70 -14.27
C VAL A 35 -9.66 -0.58 -14.75
N ILE A 36 -10.98 -0.68 -14.63
CA ILE A 36 -11.78 -1.82 -15.10
C ILE A 36 -11.51 -2.07 -16.58
N ARG A 37 -11.63 -1.03 -17.44
CA ARG A 37 -11.36 -1.16 -18.89
C ARG A 37 -9.96 -1.67 -19.19
N ALA A 38 -8.94 -1.13 -18.52
CA ALA A 38 -7.56 -1.49 -18.76
C ALA A 38 -7.23 -2.89 -18.25
N ALA A 39 -7.69 -3.25 -17.05
CA ALA A 39 -7.46 -4.54 -16.43
C ALA A 39 -8.24 -5.65 -17.16
N ALA A 40 -9.49 -5.43 -17.57
CA ALA A 40 -10.26 -6.37 -18.38
C ALA A 40 -9.52 -6.75 -19.66
N ARG A 41 -8.97 -5.74 -20.37
CA ARG A 41 -8.15 -5.96 -21.58
C ARG A 41 -6.85 -6.70 -21.29
N ALA A 42 -6.17 -6.36 -20.19
CA ALA A 42 -4.89 -6.98 -19.85
C ALA A 42 -5.03 -8.44 -19.39
N ALA A 43 -6.08 -8.76 -18.63
CA ALA A 43 -6.38 -10.11 -18.16
C ALA A 43 -7.20 -10.94 -19.15
N ASN A 44 -7.68 -10.33 -20.24
CA ASN A 44 -8.58 -10.96 -21.22
C ASN A 44 -9.85 -11.54 -20.55
N ILE A 45 -10.49 -10.75 -19.70
CA ILE A 45 -11.74 -11.08 -19.00
C ILE A 45 -12.86 -10.10 -19.38
N ALA A 46 -14.09 -10.44 -19.01
CA ALA A 46 -15.24 -9.59 -19.25
C ALA A 46 -15.17 -8.31 -18.40
N ILE A 47 -15.62 -7.20 -18.97
CA ILE A 47 -15.59 -5.88 -18.31
C ILE A 47 -16.59 -5.79 -17.14
N ASP A 48 -17.64 -6.61 -17.17
CA ASP A 48 -18.72 -6.71 -16.19
C ASP A 48 -18.47 -7.81 -15.15
N ASP A 49 -17.27 -8.39 -15.11
CA ASP A 49 -16.89 -9.35 -14.07
C ASP A 49 -16.96 -8.70 -12.68
N PRO A 50 -17.80 -9.20 -11.76
CA PRO A 50 -17.92 -8.63 -10.41
C PRO A 50 -16.61 -8.62 -9.63
N ALA A 51 -15.76 -9.65 -9.80
CA ALA A 51 -14.48 -9.72 -9.11
C ALA A 51 -13.50 -8.66 -9.62
N LEU A 52 -13.61 -8.29 -10.90
CA LEU A 52 -12.84 -7.19 -11.48
C LEU A 52 -13.31 -5.85 -10.92
N ALA A 53 -14.62 -5.63 -10.79
CA ALA A 53 -15.17 -4.41 -10.22
C ALA A 53 -14.69 -4.21 -8.78
N GLU A 54 -14.78 -5.24 -7.93
CA GLU A 54 -14.29 -5.19 -6.54
C GLU A 54 -12.77 -4.93 -6.47
N ALA A 55 -11.99 -5.61 -7.31
CA ALA A 55 -10.55 -5.40 -7.36
C ALA A 55 -10.18 -3.98 -7.84
N ALA A 56 -10.93 -3.42 -8.79
CA ALA A 56 -10.69 -2.07 -9.31
C ALA A 56 -11.00 -0.98 -8.28
N GLU A 57 -12.05 -1.14 -7.49
CA GLU A 57 -12.39 -0.25 -6.37
C GLU A 57 -11.26 -0.22 -5.32
N ALA A 58 -10.75 -1.41 -4.96
CA ALA A 58 -9.61 -1.54 -4.03
C ALA A 58 -8.26 -1.14 -4.65
N ALA A 59 -8.19 -0.94 -5.97
CA ALA A 59 -6.94 -0.68 -6.68
C ALA A 59 -6.58 0.80 -6.78
N GLU A 60 -7.48 1.71 -6.38
CA GLU A 60 -7.27 3.17 -6.23
C GLU A 60 -6.51 3.76 -7.42
N GLY A 61 -7.00 3.44 -8.62
CA GLY A 61 -6.46 3.94 -9.88
C GLY A 61 -5.28 3.17 -10.47
N SER A 62 -4.81 2.08 -9.84
CA SER A 62 -3.68 1.26 -10.33
C SER A 62 -4.14 -0.03 -11.02
N VAL A 63 -3.94 -0.11 -12.33
CA VAL A 63 -4.27 -1.31 -13.12
C VAL A 63 -3.50 -2.54 -12.65
N ALA A 64 -2.20 -2.41 -12.40
CA ALA A 64 -1.37 -3.52 -11.93
C ALA A 64 -1.86 -4.07 -10.59
N ARG A 65 -2.37 -3.19 -9.71
CA ARG A 65 -2.92 -3.60 -8.43
C ARG A 65 -4.26 -4.29 -8.58
N ALA A 66 -5.16 -3.78 -9.42
CA ALA A 66 -6.42 -4.48 -9.73
C ALA A 66 -6.16 -5.91 -10.20
N LEU A 67 -5.18 -6.10 -11.09
CA LEU A 67 -4.76 -7.43 -11.56
C LEU A 67 -4.17 -8.31 -10.44
N THR A 68 -3.50 -7.71 -9.45
CA THR A 68 -2.93 -8.43 -8.30
C THR A 68 -4.01 -8.86 -7.31
N LEU A 69 -5.04 -8.04 -7.13
CA LEU A 69 -6.17 -8.32 -6.24
C LEU A 69 -7.20 -9.27 -6.89
N LEU A 70 -7.16 -9.42 -8.20
CA LEU A 70 -7.98 -10.35 -8.96
C LEU A 70 -7.75 -11.79 -8.47
N GLY A 71 -8.82 -12.54 -8.20
CA GLY A 71 -8.76 -13.88 -7.59
C GLY A 71 -9.03 -13.89 -6.08
N GLY A 72 -9.13 -12.73 -5.43
CA GLY A 72 -9.88 -12.57 -4.18
C GLY A 72 -9.10 -12.78 -2.88
N ASP A 73 -8.09 -13.64 -2.81
CA ASP A 73 -7.37 -13.87 -1.54
C ASP A 73 -6.50 -12.67 -1.13
N ALA A 74 -5.78 -12.09 -2.09
CA ALA A 74 -5.09 -10.81 -1.92
C ALA A 74 -6.05 -9.67 -1.56
N LEU A 75 -7.24 -9.64 -2.18
CA LEU A 75 -8.29 -8.66 -1.91
C LEU A 75 -8.82 -8.78 -0.48
N LYS A 76 -9.10 -10.00 0.01
CA LYS A 76 -9.54 -10.24 1.39
C LYS A 76 -8.50 -9.77 2.40
N ILE A 77 -7.22 -10.06 2.15
CA ILE A 77 -6.12 -9.59 3.00
C ILE A 77 -6.06 -8.07 2.99
N HIS A 78 -6.13 -7.44 1.82
CA HIS A 78 -6.15 -5.98 1.68
C HIS A 78 -7.31 -5.35 2.48
N GLN A 79 -8.54 -5.83 2.28
CA GLN A 79 -9.74 -5.32 2.95
C GLN A 79 -9.68 -5.51 4.48
N ARG A 80 -9.27 -6.69 4.96
CA ARG A 80 -9.12 -6.95 6.42
C ARG A 80 -8.04 -6.06 7.02
N THR A 81 -6.93 -5.88 6.32
CA THR A 81 -5.83 -5.01 6.76
C THR A 81 -6.28 -3.57 6.85
N ALA A 82 -6.95 -3.05 5.81
CA ALA A 82 -7.50 -1.69 5.79
C ALA A 82 -8.52 -1.47 6.93
N ALA A 83 -9.41 -2.44 7.17
CA ALA A 83 -10.39 -2.37 8.25
C ALA A 83 -9.71 -2.29 9.63
N LEU A 84 -8.72 -3.12 9.92
CA LEU A 84 -7.98 -3.07 11.18
C LEU A 84 -7.18 -1.77 11.34
N LEU A 85 -6.52 -1.32 10.27
CA LEU A 85 -5.77 -0.08 10.27
C LEU A 85 -6.66 1.15 10.53
N ALA A 86 -7.94 1.10 10.13
CA ALA A 86 -8.92 2.16 10.44
C ALA A 86 -9.27 2.24 11.93
N THR A 87 -9.07 1.16 12.70
CA THR A 87 -9.36 1.10 14.14
C THR A 87 -8.20 1.52 15.05
N LEU A 88 -7.02 1.79 14.48
CA LEU A 88 -5.85 2.20 15.26
C LEU A 88 -6.15 3.47 16.09
N PRO A 89 -5.66 3.53 17.36
CA PRO A 89 -4.76 2.57 18.02
C PRO A 89 -5.49 1.39 18.71
N ARG A 90 -6.81 1.30 18.63
CA ARG A 90 -7.64 0.30 19.35
C ARG A 90 -7.99 -0.88 18.45
N VAL A 91 -7.00 -1.72 18.20
CA VAL A 91 -7.16 -2.94 17.40
C VAL A 91 -7.76 -4.06 18.24
N ASP A 92 -8.78 -4.75 17.73
CA ASP A 92 -9.32 -5.96 18.37
C ASP A 92 -8.28 -7.10 18.28
N PRO A 93 -7.80 -7.65 19.41
CA PRO A 93 -6.85 -8.76 19.41
C PRO A 93 -7.33 -9.97 18.61
N ARG A 94 -8.63 -10.28 18.63
CA ARG A 94 -9.19 -11.45 17.93
C ARG A 94 -9.06 -11.30 16.41
N GLU A 95 -9.42 -10.13 15.89
CA GLU A 95 -9.30 -9.82 14.47
C GLU A 95 -7.84 -9.75 14.03
N LEU A 96 -6.95 -9.24 14.89
CA LEU A 96 -5.51 -9.25 14.64
C LEU A 96 -4.93 -10.67 14.54
N HIS A 97 -5.35 -11.58 15.43
CA HIS A 97 -5.01 -13.00 15.34
C HIS A 97 -5.53 -13.61 14.04
N ALA A 98 -6.78 -13.33 13.68
CA ALA A 98 -7.38 -13.85 12.45
C ALA A 98 -6.66 -13.36 11.18
N LEU A 99 -6.23 -12.10 11.13
CA LEU A 99 -5.39 -11.59 10.04
C LEU A 99 -4.02 -12.26 10.03
N GLY A 100 -3.40 -12.41 11.20
CA GLY A 100 -2.11 -13.10 11.34
C GLY A 100 -2.14 -14.55 10.86
N ASP A 101 -3.20 -15.30 11.20
CA ASP A 101 -3.41 -16.68 10.74
C ASP A 101 -3.67 -16.74 9.23
N ALA A 102 -4.49 -15.85 8.70
CA ALA A 102 -4.75 -15.74 7.26
C ALA A 102 -3.46 -15.43 6.48
N LEU A 103 -2.60 -14.54 7.00
CA LEU A 103 -1.34 -14.20 6.34
C LEU A 103 -0.30 -15.32 6.49
N GLY A 104 -0.27 -16.03 7.62
CA GLY A 104 0.66 -17.13 7.88
C GLY A 104 0.60 -18.25 6.84
N GLY A 105 -0.60 -18.63 6.40
CA GLY A 105 -0.82 -19.67 5.39
C GLY A 105 -0.83 -19.20 3.93
N SER A 106 -0.50 -17.93 3.67
CA SER A 106 -0.71 -17.32 2.35
C SER A 106 0.51 -17.38 1.43
N ASP A 107 0.37 -16.88 0.20
CA ASP A 107 1.46 -16.79 -0.78
C ASP A 107 2.18 -15.42 -0.72
N ARG A 108 3.19 -15.22 -1.58
CA ARG A 108 3.93 -13.94 -1.62
C ARG A 108 3.05 -12.76 -2.04
N VAL A 109 1.98 -13.00 -2.80
CA VAL A 109 1.06 -11.96 -3.29
C VAL A 109 0.22 -11.39 -2.16
N ALA A 110 -0.29 -12.26 -1.28
CA ALA A 110 -0.99 -11.86 -0.07
C ALA A 110 -0.09 -11.05 0.89
N LEU A 111 1.17 -11.47 1.08
CA LEU A 111 2.14 -10.70 1.85
C LEU A 111 2.39 -9.31 1.24
N ALA A 112 2.60 -9.24 -0.08
CA ALA A 112 2.77 -7.98 -0.78
C ALA A 112 1.53 -7.08 -0.64
N SER A 113 0.33 -7.65 -0.71
CA SER A 113 -0.94 -6.92 -0.54
C SER A 113 -1.13 -6.38 0.88
N PHE A 114 -0.72 -7.15 1.90
CA PHE A 114 -0.67 -6.68 3.28
C PHE A 114 0.26 -5.46 3.43
N ILE A 115 1.49 -5.56 2.90
CA ILE A 115 2.49 -4.47 2.99
C ILE A 115 2.01 -3.24 2.22
N ASP A 116 1.49 -3.41 0.99
CA ASP A 116 0.96 -2.29 0.17
C ASP A 116 -0.15 -1.54 0.91
N SER A 117 -1.04 -2.27 1.59
CA SER A 117 -2.13 -1.68 2.38
C SER A 117 -1.59 -0.81 3.53
N VAL A 118 -0.55 -1.28 4.22
CA VAL A 118 0.10 -0.56 5.31
C VAL A 118 0.84 0.68 4.79
N ASP A 119 1.64 0.54 3.73
CA ASP A 119 2.39 1.64 3.11
C ASP A 119 1.46 2.76 2.66
N ARG A 120 0.32 2.40 2.09
CA ARG A 120 -0.71 3.34 1.67
C ARG A 120 -1.33 4.09 2.83
N TRP A 121 -1.78 3.37 3.85
CA TRP A 121 -2.39 3.97 5.02
C TRP A 121 -1.46 4.96 5.70
N VAL A 122 -0.16 4.66 5.76
CA VAL A 122 0.87 5.58 6.26
C VAL A 122 1.00 6.78 5.33
N SER A 123 1.10 6.54 4.02
CA SER A 123 1.26 7.61 3.01
C SER A 123 0.08 8.59 3.00
N GLU A 124 -1.14 8.12 3.21
CA GLU A 124 -2.33 8.96 3.35
C GLU A 124 -2.25 9.87 4.57
N ARG A 125 -1.84 9.34 5.73
CA ARG A 125 -1.66 10.11 6.96
C ARG A 125 -0.58 11.16 6.86
N LEU A 126 0.53 10.82 6.21
CA LEU A 126 1.61 11.77 5.94
C LEU A 126 1.16 12.94 5.03
N ARG A 127 0.20 12.72 4.12
CA ARG A 127 -0.34 13.75 3.22
C ARG A 127 -1.49 14.56 3.83
N ALA A 128 -2.32 13.94 4.67
CA ALA A 128 -3.48 14.60 5.27
C ALA A 128 -3.08 15.78 6.19
N ASP A 129 -1.88 15.73 6.76
CA ASP A 129 -1.36 16.74 7.70
C ASP A 129 -0.71 17.96 7.03
N ASP A 130 -0.73 18.08 5.69
CA ASP A 130 -0.04 19.14 4.95
C ASP A 130 -0.48 20.57 5.35
N ALA A 131 -1.74 20.76 5.77
CA ALA A 131 -2.25 22.08 6.19
C ALA A 131 -1.62 22.59 7.51
N ASN A 132 -1.09 21.70 8.35
CA ASN A 132 -0.44 22.00 9.64
C ASN A 132 0.92 21.29 9.78
N ALA A 133 1.58 20.95 8.67
CA ALA A 133 2.75 20.07 8.65
C ALA A 133 3.84 20.47 9.65
N ASN A 134 4.08 21.78 9.82
CA ASN A 134 5.08 22.29 10.76
C ASN A 134 4.71 22.06 12.24
N ALA A 135 3.43 22.08 12.61
CA ALA A 135 2.98 21.81 13.97
C ALA A 135 3.03 20.31 14.32
N ASN A 136 2.88 19.45 13.31
CA ASN A 136 2.87 17.99 13.46
C ASN A 136 4.20 17.30 13.11
N LEU A 137 5.27 18.06 12.83
CA LEU A 137 6.59 17.54 12.46
C LEU A 137 7.08 16.37 13.36
N PRO A 138 7.01 16.45 14.71
CA PRO A 138 7.44 15.34 15.56
C PRO A 138 6.61 14.06 15.38
N HIS A 139 5.30 14.20 15.17
CA HIS A 139 4.40 13.08 14.92
C HIS A 139 4.69 12.43 13.57
N LEU A 140 4.87 13.24 12.52
CA LEU A 140 5.23 12.78 11.19
C LEU A 140 6.59 12.09 11.17
N ALA A 141 7.58 12.59 11.92
CA ALA A 141 8.89 11.96 12.07
C ALA A 141 8.77 10.58 12.74
N ARG A 142 8.01 10.47 13.84
CA ARG A 142 7.76 9.18 14.51
C ARG A 142 7.09 8.18 13.59
N LEU A 143 6.09 8.61 12.81
CA LEU A 143 5.38 7.76 11.86
C LEU A 143 6.32 7.30 10.72
N ALA A 144 7.19 8.19 10.22
CA ALA A 144 8.20 7.85 9.22
C ALA A 144 9.22 6.83 9.72
N GLU A 145 9.73 6.99 10.95
CA GLU A 145 10.65 6.01 11.58
C GLU A 145 10.00 4.64 11.74
N VAL A 146 8.74 4.61 12.17
CA VAL A 146 7.97 3.36 12.30
C VAL A 146 7.75 2.72 10.94
N TRP A 147 7.43 3.50 9.91
CA TRP A 147 7.29 3.01 8.55
C TRP A 147 8.60 2.40 8.01
N GLU A 148 9.76 2.98 8.30
CA GLU A 148 11.05 2.40 7.94
C GLU A 148 11.30 1.05 8.64
N LYS A 149 10.96 0.95 9.94
CA LYS A 149 11.07 -0.30 10.71
C LYS A 149 10.17 -1.39 10.14
N ILE A 150 8.92 -1.04 9.80
CA ILE A 150 7.96 -1.95 9.16
C ILE A 150 8.50 -2.46 7.83
N ASN A 151 9.00 -1.57 6.97
CA ASN A 151 9.56 -1.93 5.68
C ASN A 151 10.76 -2.85 5.79
N ARG A 152 11.62 -2.63 6.78
CA ARG A 152 12.75 -3.53 7.06
C ARG A 152 12.27 -4.91 7.49
N ALA A 153 11.38 -4.99 8.48
CA ALA A 153 10.84 -6.25 8.98
C ALA A 153 10.11 -7.03 7.87
N ALA A 154 9.38 -6.33 7.01
CA ALA A 154 8.69 -6.92 5.86
C ALA A 154 9.68 -7.52 4.83
N ARG A 155 10.78 -6.81 4.53
CA ARG A 155 11.85 -7.31 3.65
C ARG A 155 12.52 -8.55 4.24
N ASP A 156 12.92 -8.50 5.51
CA ASP A 156 13.55 -9.62 6.20
C ASP A 156 12.63 -10.85 6.21
N THR A 157 11.32 -10.64 6.44
CA THR A 157 10.31 -11.71 6.38
C THR A 157 10.24 -12.35 4.99
N ALA A 158 10.27 -11.55 3.93
CA ALA A 158 10.18 -12.03 2.56
C ALA A 158 11.47 -12.68 2.04
N GLU A 159 12.63 -12.18 2.47
CA GLU A 159 13.97 -12.64 2.06
C GLU A 159 14.36 -13.93 2.79
N TYR A 160 14.17 -13.97 4.11
CA TYR A 160 14.52 -15.13 4.93
C TYR A 160 13.35 -16.12 5.12
N ASN A 161 12.23 -15.90 4.41
CA ASN A 161 11.01 -16.73 4.50
C ASN A 161 10.57 -16.97 5.96
N LEU A 162 10.54 -15.89 6.75
CA LEU A 162 10.14 -15.95 8.15
C LEU A 162 8.62 -16.13 8.29
N GLU A 163 8.20 -16.54 9.48
CA GLU A 163 6.80 -16.59 9.88
C GLU A 163 6.14 -15.21 9.75
N ARG A 164 5.03 -15.15 9.00
CA ARG A 164 4.36 -13.88 8.66
C ARG A 164 3.38 -13.42 9.73
N LYS A 165 2.87 -14.32 10.55
CA LYS A 165 1.99 -13.97 11.67
C LYS A 165 2.68 -13.00 12.64
N PRO A 166 3.91 -13.25 13.14
CA PRO A 166 4.66 -12.28 13.94
C PRO A 166 4.83 -10.90 13.28
N LEU A 167 5.02 -10.85 11.96
CA LEU A 167 5.10 -9.58 11.22
C LEU A 167 3.83 -8.76 11.39
N VAL A 168 2.65 -9.37 11.25
CA VAL A 168 1.36 -8.69 11.45
C VAL A 168 1.28 -8.05 12.83
N PHE A 169 1.59 -8.79 13.89
CA PHE A 169 1.58 -8.26 15.26
C PHE A 169 2.57 -7.11 15.45
N SER A 170 3.80 -7.27 14.93
CA SER A 170 4.83 -6.24 14.99
C SER A 170 4.39 -4.95 14.32
N VAL A 171 3.83 -5.05 13.10
CA VAL A 171 3.34 -3.89 12.34
C VAL A 171 2.24 -3.15 13.08
N PHE A 172 1.20 -3.84 13.52
CA PHE A 172 0.09 -3.20 14.23
C PHE A 172 0.51 -2.64 15.60
N GLY A 173 1.42 -3.31 16.31
CA GLY A 173 1.98 -2.80 17.56
C GLY A 173 2.74 -1.50 17.37
N LEU A 174 3.66 -1.45 16.39
CA LEU A 174 4.43 -0.25 16.06
C LEU A 174 3.53 0.92 15.61
N LEU A 175 2.51 0.65 14.78
CA LEU A 175 1.58 1.67 14.32
C LEU A 175 0.66 2.19 15.44
N ALA A 176 0.21 1.31 16.35
CA ALA A 176 -0.61 1.72 17.50
C ALA A 176 0.17 2.61 18.46
N GLU A 177 1.46 2.37 18.65
CA GLU A 177 2.34 3.24 19.42
C GLU A 177 2.57 4.59 18.72
N ALA A 178 2.78 4.57 17.40
CA ALA A 178 2.99 5.78 16.61
C ALA A 178 1.76 6.69 16.49
N THR A 179 0.56 6.14 16.68
CA THR A 179 -0.72 6.87 16.57
C THR A 179 -1.31 7.33 17.91
N ARG A 180 -0.65 7.00 19.02
CA ARG A 180 -1.00 7.48 20.36
C ARG A 180 -0.41 8.86 20.63
#